data_AF-B4RFH8-F1
#
_entry.id   AF-B4RFH8-F1
#
_cell.length_a   1.000
_cell.length_b   1.000
_cell.length_c   1.000
_cell.angle_alpha   90.00
_cell.angle_beta   90.00
_cell.angle_gamma   90.00
#
_symmetry.space_group_name_H-M   'P 1'
#
loop_
_entity.id
_entity.type
_entity.pdbx_description
1 polymer ?
#
loop_
_entity_poly.entity_id
_entity_poly.type
_entity_poly.pdbx_seq_one_letter_code
_entity_poly.pdbx_strand_id
1 'polypeptide(L)'
;MRRVKPPAAAIPEGAGVPADTETRADPGLAAKVDFLSRPAAYAEGPAQVSRRETHMSWVFFLDGTVYKLKKPVRFPYLDFSTLARREAACRAEVALNQRLAPGIYRGVVPLVLRDGRLALGGEGPVVDWLVRMDRFDQARTLEARLLADGIADGEADALADALARFYRTTRRIPTQPAAYLKRIGDALAYHRRVLLEPRLGLPAGQVRHVLAVQHRFLRVRGGLLAARAGRGRILDAHGDLRPEHIWLGPPIKIIDRLEFSAELRAVDPLDELAFLDLEMERLGAAAAGARVRRRAVARLGERAAPELHLFYRCHRATLRARLAIAHLLEPNPRTPEKWPRQARAYLALAARDARQLERRLRTPSGR
;
A
#
# COMPACT_ATOMS: atom_id res chain seq x y z
N MET A 1 12.08 -43.85 -35.74
CA MET A 1 10.68 -43.37 -35.80
C MET A 1 10.61 -41.94 -35.30
N ARG A 2 10.20 -41.02 -36.18
CA ARG A 2 10.23 -39.56 -36.02
C ARG A 2 9.15 -39.11 -35.01
N ARG A 3 9.52 -38.23 -34.08
CA ARG A 3 8.57 -37.54 -33.18
C ARG A 3 7.78 -36.51 -33.98
N VAL A 4 6.47 -36.72 -34.07
CA VAL A 4 5.50 -35.79 -34.66
C VAL A 4 5.21 -34.68 -33.64
N LYS A 5 5.38 -33.44 -34.09
CA LYS A 5 5.10 -32.19 -33.38
C LYS A 5 3.61 -31.87 -33.56
N PRO A 6 2.82 -31.52 -32.52
CA PRO A 6 1.45 -31.05 -32.73
C PRO A 6 1.46 -29.60 -33.24
N PRO A 7 0.43 -29.17 -34.00
CA PRO A 7 0.45 -27.94 -34.77
C PRO A 7 0.24 -26.69 -33.91
N ALA A 8 0.88 -25.60 -34.34
CA ALA A 8 0.60 -24.25 -33.86
C ALA A 8 -0.81 -23.84 -34.31
N ALA A 9 -1.67 -23.52 -33.35
CA ALA A 9 -2.97 -22.92 -33.66
C ALA A 9 -2.75 -21.47 -34.10
N ALA A 10 -3.04 -21.21 -35.37
CA ALA A 10 -3.12 -19.88 -35.95
C ALA A 10 -4.24 -19.07 -35.26
N ILE A 11 -3.91 -17.84 -34.87
CA ILE A 11 -4.88 -16.84 -34.43
C ILE A 11 -5.53 -16.29 -35.72
N PRO A 12 -6.87 -16.19 -35.82
CA PRO A 12 -7.50 -15.64 -37.02
C PRO A 12 -7.18 -14.15 -37.16
N GLU A 13 -6.66 -13.78 -38.32
CA GLU A 13 -6.64 -12.40 -38.81
C GLU A 13 -8.07 -11.94 -39.15
N GLY A 14 -8.38 -10.70 -38.79
CA GLY A 14 -9.42 -9.92 -39.49
C GLY A 14 -10.78 -9.77 -38.79
N ALA A 15 -10.86 -8.82 -37.86
CA ALA A 15 -11.96 -7.85 -37.85
C ALA A 15 -11.42 -6.56 -37.24
N GLY A 16 -11.04 -5.61 -38.10
CA GLY A 16 -10.57 -4.29 -37.71
C GLY A 16 -11.64 -3.60 -36.88
N VAL A 17 -11.39 -3.49 -35.57
CA VAL A 17 -12.08 -2.51 -34.73
C VAL A 17 -11.63 -1.14 -35.24
N PRO A 18 -12.55 -0.20 -35.54
CA PRO A 18 -12.15 1.12 -35.97
C PRO A 18 -11.21 1.70 -34.92
N ALA A 19 -10.00 2.06 -35.35
CA ALA A 19 -9.20 3.00 -34.58
C ALA A 19 -10.05 4.27 -34.48
N ASP A 20 -10.49 4.61 -33.28
CA ASP A 20 -11.01 5.96 -32.98
C ASP A 20 -9.84 6.94 -33.17
N THR A 21 -9.61 7.29 -34.43
CA THR A 21 -8.84 8.43 -34.89
C THR A 21 -9.65 9.70 -34.64
N GLU A 22 -9.73 10.09 -33.37
CA GLU A 22 -9.66 11.50 -32.99
C GLU A 22 -8.53 11.62 -31.99
N THR A 23 -7.33 11.96 -32.46
CA THR A 23 -6.24 12.43 -31.61
C THR A 23 -6.66 13.76 -31.02
N ARG A 24 -7.55 13.73 -30.03
CA ARG A 24 -7.88 14.88 -29.19
C ARG A 24 -6.58 15.31 -28.52
N ALA A 25 -6.25 16.59 -28.62
CA ALA A 25 -5.06 17.14 -28.00
C ALA A 25 -5.15 16.93 -26.48
N ASP A 26 -4.59 15.83 -25.98
CA ASP A 26 -4.35 15.66 -24.55
C ASP A 26 -3.38 16.79 -24.16
N PRO A 27 -3.79 17.75 -23.31
CA PRO A 27 -2.94 18.87 -22.93
C PRO A 27 -1.68 18.41 -22.16
N GLY A 28 -1.59 17.11 -21.82
CA GLY A 28 -0.44 16.52 -21.16
C GLY A 28 -0.48 16.72 -19.65
N LEU A 29 0.29 15.90 -18.93
CA LEU A 29 0.28 15.94 -17.46
C LEU A 29 0.71 17.29 -16.91
N ALA A 30 1.72 17.94 -17.52
CA ALA A 30 2.24 19.22 -17.04
C ALA A 30 1.18 20.32 -17.08
N ALA A 31 0.49 20.50 -18.21
CA ALA A 31 -0.56 21.51 -18.34
C ALA A 31 -1.74 21.24 -17.39
N LYS A 32 -2.13 19.96 -17.20
CA LYS A 32 -3.16 19.57 -16.23
C LYS A 32 -2.75 19.95 -14.81
N VAL A 33 -1.51 19.65 -14.42
CA VAL A 33 -0.98 19.99 -13.09
C VAL A 33 -0.90 21.49 -12.89
N ASP A 34 -0.46 22.26 -13.89
CA ASP A 34 -0.35 23.71 -13.80
C ASP A 34 -1.72 24.38 -13.70
N PHE A 35 -2.71 23.91 -14.46
CA PHE A 35 -4.10 24.35 -14.31
C PHE A 35 -4.61 24.09 -12.89
N LEU A 36 -4.52 22.85 -12.41
CA LEU A 36 -4.97 22.45 -11.08
C LEU A 36 -4.18 23.11 -9.93
N SER A 37 -3.04 23.74 -10.22
CA SER A 37 -2.29 24.49 -9.20
C SER A 37 -2.81 25.91 -8.99
N ARG A 38 -3.79 26.37 -9.78
CA ARG A 38 -4.32 27.74 -9.72
C ARG A 38 -5.62 27.78 -8.94
N PRO A 39 -5.82 28.74 -8.02
CA PRO A 39 -7.11 28.95 -7.35
C PRO A 39 -8.31 29.03 -8.28
N ALA A 40 -8.16 29.70 -9.43
CA ALA A 40 -9.20 29.88 -10.44
C ALA A 40 -9.66 28.57 -11.13
N ALA A 41 -8.97 27.44 -10.93
CA ALA A 41 -9.41 26.15 -11.44
C ALA A 41 -10.60 25.57 -10.65
N TYR A 42 -10.92 26.14 -9.48
CA TYR A 42 -11.86 25.58 -8.53
C TYR A 42 -13.02 26.54 -8.29
N ALA A 43 -14.24 26.03 -8.39
CA ALA A 43 -15.46 26.81 -8.15
C ALA A 43 -15.56 27.31 -6.70
N GLU A 44 -14.91 26.61 -5.76
CA GLU A 44 -14.86 27.01 -4.35
C GLU A 44 -14.06 28.30 -4.10
N GLY A 45 -13.26 28.79 -5.05
CA GLY A 45 -12.48 30.01 -4.92
C GLY A 45 -11.50 30.01 -3.73
N PRO A 46 -10.64 28.99 -3.58
CA PRO A 46 -9.72 28.88 -2.44
C PRO A 46 -8.72 30.03 -2.43
N ALA A 47 -8.25 30.43 -1.24
CA ALA A 47 -7.24 31.49 -1.15
C ALA A 47 -5.89 31.06 -1.78
N GLN A 48 -5.53 29.79 -1.60
CA GLN A 48 -4.32 29.20 -2.14
C GLN A 48 -4.51 27.73 -2.49
N VAL A 49 -3.68 27.25 -3.41
CA VAL A 49 -3.60 25.82 -3.74
C VAL A 49 -2.15 25.38 -3.53
N SER A 50 -1.94 24.46 -2.60
CA SER A 50 -0.65 23.79 -2.45
C SER A 50 -0.70 22.43 -3.14
N ARG A 51 0.42 22.00 -3.75
CA ARG A 51 0.49 20.71 -4.46
C ARG A 51 1.57 19.82 -3.89
N ARG A 52 1.30 18.52 -3.83
CA ARG A 52 2.25 17.47 -3.44
C ARG A 52 2.26 16.36 -4.46
N GLU A 53 3.44 16.02 -4.93
CA GLU A 53 3.64 14.90 -5.83
C GLU A 53 3.95 13.62 -5.04
N THR A 54 3.25 12.54 -5.36
CA THR A 54 3.53 11.18 -4.87
C THR A 54 4.12 10.34 -5.99
N HIS A 55 4.43 9.07 -5.74
CA HIS A 55 4.93 8.17 -6.79
C HIS A 55 3.92 8.05 -7.97
N MET A 56 2.62 7.98 -7.66
CA MET A 56 1.57 7.65 -8.65
C MET A 56 0.56 8.78 -8.88
N SER A 57 0.65 9.91 -8.17
CA SER A 57 -0.36 10.96 -8.22
C SER A 57 0.20 12.35 -7.94
N TRP A 58 -0.57 13.35 -8.31
CA TRP A 58 -0.49 14.71 -7.78
C TRP A 58 -1.68 14.95 -6.84
N VAL A 59 -1.44 15.61 -5.72
CA VAL A 59 -2.44 15.94 -4.71
C VAL A 59 -2.46 17.45 -4.53
N PHE A 60 -3.62 18.06 -4.69
CA PHE A 60 -3.85 19.50 -4.60
C PHE A 60 -4.69 19.78 -3.35
N PHE A 61 -4.16 20.59 -2.44
CA PHE A 61 -4.81 20.96 -1.18
C PHE A 61 -5.31 22.39 -1.25
N LEU A 62 -6.63 22.54 -1.15
CA LEU A 62 -7.37 23.78 -0.96
C LEU A 62 -7.71 23.94 0.53
N ASP A 63 -8.48 24.97 0.89
CA ASP A 63 -8.84 25.25 2.27
C ASP A 63 -9.61 24.09 2.94
N GLY A 64 -10.71 23.62 2.33
CA GLY A 64 -11.53 22.52 2.84
C GLY A 64 -11.50 21.23 2.01
N THR A 65 -10.88 21.25 0.82
CA THR A 65 -10.99 20.18 -0.17
C THR A 65 -9.60 19.73 -0.65
N VAL A 66 -9.48 18.46 -1.00
CA VAL A 66 -8.30 17.86 -1.61
C VAL A 66 -8.70 17.19 -2.92
N TYR A 67 -7.92 17.42 -3.97
CA TYR A 67 -8.07 16.75 -5.25
C TYR A 67 -6.84 15.89 -5.55
N LYS A 68 -7.05 14.65 -5.99
CA LYS A 68 -5.98 13.72 -6.36
C LYS A 68 -6.09 13.35 -7.83
N LEU A 69 -5.07 13.72 -8.62
CA LEU A 69 -4.90 13.36 -10.03
C LEU A 69 -3.92 12.19 -10.14
N LYS A 70 -4.31 11.08 -10.79
CA LYS A 70 -3.41 9.95 -11.04
C LYS A 70 -2.50 10.24 -12.23
N LYS A 71 -1.22 9.87 -12.13
CA LYS A 71 -0.26 10.02 -13.23
C LYS A 71 -0.48 8.94 -14.30
N PRO A 72 -0.20 9.22 -15.59
CA PRO A 72 -0.27 8.24 -16.67
C PRO A 72 0.94 7.29 -16.66
N VAL A 73 1.08 6.49 -15.60
CA VAL A 73 2.24 5.60 -15.38
C VAL A 73 1.88 4.13 -15.56
N ARG A 74 2.86 3.31 -15.93
CA ARG A 74 2.74 1.86 -16.01
C ARG A 74 3.93 1.20 -15.32
N PHE A 75 3.65 0.46 -14.25
CA PHE A 75 4.57 -0.37 -13.48
C PHE A 75 4.17 -1.85 -13.59
N PRO A 76 5.05 -2.81 -13.24
CA PRO A 76 4.71 -4.24 -13.29
C PRO A 76 3.49 -4.64 -12.45
N TYR A 77 3.11 -3.83 -11.46
CA TYR A 77 1.99 -4.07 -10.54
C TYR A 77 0.84 -3.06 -10.69
N LEU A 78 0.93 -2.11 -11.62
CA LEU A 78 -0.02 -1.00 -11.75
C LEU A 78 -0.05 -0.43 -13.16
N ASP A 79 -1.22 -0.21 -13.73
CA ASP A 79 -1.35 0.43 -15.04
C ASP A 79 -2.40 1.55 -15.03
N PHE A 80 -1.93 2.80 -15.07
CA PHE A 80 -2.71 4.03 -15.18
C PHE A 80 -2.49 4.74 -16.53
N SER A 81 -1.94 4.03 -17.53
CA SER A 81 -1.56 4.62 -18.82
C SER A 81 -2.73 5.22 -19.60
N THR A 82 -3.93 4.66 -19.50
CA THR A 82 -5.11 5.13 -20.25
C THR A 82 -6.09 5.90 -19.38
N LEU A 83 -6.87 6.80 -19.99
CA LEU A 83 -7.91 7.58 -19.33
C LEU A 83 -8.92 6.69 -18.58
N ALA A 84 -9.43 5.64 -19.26
CA ALA A 84 -10.38 4.68 -18.68
C ALA A 84 -9.81 3.95 -17.45
N ARG A 85 -8.51 3.60 -17.47
CA ARG A 85 -7.86 2.97 -16.30
C ARG A 85 -7.74 3.94 -15.13
N ARG A 86 -7.46 5.21 -15.39
CA ARG A 86 -7.43 6.24 -14.34
C ARG A 86 -8.82 6.49 -13.76
N GLU A 87 -9.86 6.51 -14.59
CA GLU A 87 -11.24 6.58 -14.12
C GLU A 87 -11.58 5.43 -13.18
N ALA A 88 -11.36 4.20 -13.63
CA ALA A 88 -11.65 2.99 -12.85
C ALA A 88 -10.88 2.99 -11.52
N ALA A 89 -9.62 3.43 -11.53
CA ALA A 89 -8.80 3.55 -10.33
C ALA A 89 -9.33 4.64 -9.37
N CYS A 90 -9.76 5.80 -9.86
CA CYS A 90 -10.37 6.85 -9.04
C CYS A 90 -11.69 6.35 -8.40
N ARG A 91 -12.54 5.66 -9.16
CA ARG A 91 -13.78 5.08 -8.64
C ARG A 91 -13.51 3.99 -7.60
N ALA A 92 -12.53 3.12 -7.85
CA ALA A 92 -12.11 2.09 -6.91
C ALA A 92 -11.57 2.70 -5.60
N GLU A 93 -10.76 3.76 -5.69
CA GLU A 93 -10.24 4.46 -4.51
C GLU A 93 -11.36 5.02 -3.64
N VAL A 94 -12.34 5.71 -4.25
CA VAL A 94 -13.52 6.22 -3.53
C VAL A 94 -14.27 5.08 -2.85
N ALA A 95 -14.65 4.04 -3.60
CA ALA A 95 -15.45 2.94 -3.09
C ALA A 95 -14.75 2.18 -1.95
N LEU A 96 -13.44 1.92 -2.08
CA LEU A 96 -12.69 1.15 -1.09
C LEU A 96 -12.48 1.91 0.22
N ASN A 97 -12.29 3.23 0.14
CA ASN A 97 -11.96 4.04 1.32
C ASN A 97 -13.19 4.57 2.06
N GLN A 98 -14.37 4.66 1.43
CA GLN A 98 -15.61 5.06 2.10
C GLN A 98 -15.90 4.26 3.38
N ARG A 99 -15.50 2.98 3.40
CA ARG A 99 -15.71 2.07 4.53
C ARG A 99 -14.89 2.42 5.78
N LEU A 100 -13.66 2.91 5.59
CA LEU A 100 -12.71 3.20 6.66
C LEU A 100 -12.58 4.70 6.94
N ALA A 101 -13.01 5.54 6.00
CA ALA A 101 -13.00 6.99 6.12
C ALA A 101 -14.32 7.58 5.58
N PRO A 102 -15.46 7.27 6.23
CA PRO A 102 -16.74 7.80 5.80
C PRO A 102 -16.73 9.33 5.81
N GLY A 103 -17.26 9.92 4.75
CA GLY A 103 -17.29 11.36 4.53
C GLY A 103 -15.98 11.98 4.03
N ILE A 104 -14.86 11.26 3.94
CA ILE A 104 -13.63 11.83 3.38
C ILE A 104 -13.65 11.77 1.85
N TYR A 105 -14.01 10.64 1.26
CA TYR A 105 -13.99 10.46 -0.20
C TYR A 105 -15.34 10.85 -0.79
N ARG A 106 -15.41 12.02 -1.43
CA ARG A 106 -16.66 12.64 -1.91
C ARG A 106 -17.08 12.18 -3.29
N GLY A 107 -16.13 11.74 -4.12
CA GLY A 107 -16.45 11.20 -5.44
C GLY A 107 -15.31 11.37 -6.45
N VAL A 108 -15.65 11.14 -7.71
CA VAL A 108 -14.76 11.34 -8.85
C VAL A 108 -15.28 12.52 -9.67
N VAL A 109 -14.39 13.44 -10.04
CA VAL A 109 -14.71 14.66 -10.80
C VAL A 109 -13.92 14.62 -12.13
N PRO A 110 -14.57 14.85 -13.28
CA PRO A 110 -13.86 14.91 -14.55
C PRO A 110 -13.06 16.21 -14.67
N LEU A 111 -11.88 16.12 -15.27
CA LEU A 111 -11.18 17.25 -15.85
C LEU A 111 -11.54 17.27 -17.32
N VAL A 112 -12.14 18.35 -17.81
CA VAL A 112 -12.64 18.48 -19.18
C VAL A 112 -11.89 19.55 -19.94
N LEU A 113 -11.97 19.48 -21.27
CA LEU A 113 -11.59 20.55 -22.17
C LEU A 113 -12.86 21.25 -22.66
N ARG A 114 -13.10 22.50 -22.25
CA ARG A 114 -14.22 23.32 -22.68
C ARG A 114 -13.70 24.50 -23.48
N ASP A 115 -14.12 24.64 -24.73
CA ASP A 115 -13.67 25.72 -25.63
C ASP A 115 -12.14 25.85 -25.70
N GLY A 116 -11.44 24.70 -25.74
CA GLY A 116 -9.97 24.63 -25.75
C GLY A 116 -9.28 24.96 -24.41
N ARG A 117 -10.03 25.17 -23.33
CA ARG A 117 -9.51 25.48 -21.99
C ARG A 117 -9.83 24.36 -21.01
N LEU A 118 -8.90 24.10 -20.09
CA LEU A 118 -9.14 23.14 -19.01
C LEU A 118 -10.20 23.68 -18.04
N ALA A 119 -11.12 22.82 -17.64
CA ALA A 119 -12.13 23.09 -16.62
C ALA A 119 -12.36 21.86 -15.74
N LEU A 120 -12.67 22.07 -14.46
CA LEU A 120 -12.96 21.00 -13.51
C LEU A 120 -14.47 20.81 -13.40
N GLY A 121 -14.97 19.63 -13.77
CA GLY A 121 -16.41 19.38 -13.91
C GLY A 121 -17.03 20.02 -15.15
N GLY A 122 -18.36 19.87 -15.30
CA GLY A 122 -19.12 20.46 -16.41
C GLY A 122 -19.07 19.66 -17.71
N GLU A 123 -19.54 20.29 -18.79
CA GLU A 123 -19.60 19.72 -20.14
C GLU A 123 -18.28 19.91 -20.90
N GLY A 124 -17.98 18.94 -21.77
CA GLY A 124 -16.80 18.94 -22.64
C GLY A 124 -16.10 17.57 -22.64
N PRO A 125 -15.20 17.32 -23.61
CA PRO A 125 -14.40 16.10 -23.62
C PRO A 125 -13.59 15.92 -22.34
N VAL A 126 -13.72 14.76 -21.68
CA VAL A 126 -12.93 14.41 -20.49
C VAL A 126 -11.49 14.13 -20.91
N VAL A 127 -10.54 14.80 -20.26
CA VAL A 127 -9.10 14.62 -20.46
C VAL A 127 -8.40 13.98 -19.26
N ASP A 128 -9.01 13.99 -18.08
CA ASP A 128 -8.58 13.18 -16.92
C ASP A 128 -9.66 13.07 -15.83
N TRP A 129 -9.35 12.34 -14.76
CA TRP A 129 -10.24 12.17 -13.61
C TRP A 129 -9.53 12.47 -12.30
N LEU A 130 -10.22 13.11 -11.38
CA LEU A 130 -9.71 13.41 -10.04
C LEU A 130 -10.58 12.76 -8.97
N VAL A 131 -9.96 12.27 -7.91
CA VAL A 131 -10.67 11.95 -6.66
C VAL A 131 -10.83 13.25 -5.87
N ARG A 132 -12.07 13.60 -5.50
CA ARG A 132 -12.40 14.72 -4.62
C ARG A 132 -12.55 14.23 -3.19
N MET A 133 -11.87 14.86 -2.26
CA MET A 133 -11.81 14.48 -0.86
C MET A 133 -12.01 15.69 0.05
N ASP A 134 -12.56 15.48 1.24
CA ASP A 134 -12.49 16.49 2.30
C ASP A 134 -11.06 16.58 2.83
N ARG A 135 -10.60 17.80 3.05
CA ARG A 135 -9.37 18.03 3.77
C ARG A 135 -9.57 17.68 5.24
N PHE A 136 -8.58 17.01 5.81
CA PHE A 136 -8.52 16.75 7.24
C PHE A 136 -7.22 17.33 7.80
N ASP A 137 -7.23 17.62 9.09
CA ASP A 137 -6.07 18.15 9.79
C ASP A 137 -4.93 17.11 9.83
N GLN A 138 -3.81 17.43 9.17
CA GLN A 138 -2.65 16.54 9.11
C GLN A 138 -1.95 16.39 10.47
N ALA A 139 -2.09 17.35 11.38
CA ALA A 139 -1.53 17.26 12.74
C ALA A 139 -2.19 16.16 13.58
N ARG A 140 -3.38 15.70 13.17
CA ARG A 140 -4.13 14.59 13.79
C ARG A 140 -3.83 13.22 13.17
N THR A 141 -2.96 13.14 12.16
CA THR A 141 -2.50 11.82 11.69
C THR A 141 -1.72 11.11 12.79
N LEU A 142 -1.79 9.78 12.85
CA LEU A 142 -1.05 9.00 13.83
C LEU A 142 0.44 9.26 13.70
N GLU A 143 0.98 9.38 12.47
CA GLU A 143 2.40 9.76 12.28
C GLU A 143 2.73 11.11 12.94
N ALA A 144 1.95 12.16 12.66
CA ALA A 144 2.22 13.48 13.23
C ALA A 144 2.11 13.49 14.75
N ARG A 145 1.10 12.82 15.32
CA ARG A 145 0.92 12.73 16.77
C ARG A 145 2.06 11.95 17.45
N LEU A 146 2.52 10.85 16.85
CA LEU A 146 3.64 10.07 17.38
C LEU A 146 4.96 10.85 17.34
N LEU A 147 5.17 11.69 16.33
CA LEU A 147 6.37 12.53 16.22
C LEU A 147 6.35 13.76 17.15
N ALA A 148 5.16 14.21 17.57
CA ALA A 148 4.99 15.33 18.48
C ALA A 148 5.01 14.88 19.96
N ASP A 149 3.92 14.27 20.43
CA ASP A 149 3.68 14.04 21.87
C ASP A 149 3.32 12.58 22.19
N GLY A 150 3.24 11.70 21.19
CA GLY A 150 2.65 10.39 21.32
C GLY A 150 1.13 10.40 21.29
N ILE A 151 0.53 9.25 21.62
CA ILE A 151 -0.93 9.08 21.72
C ILE A 151 -1.30 8.55 23.11
N ALA A 152 -2.48 8.94 23.59
CA ALA A 152 -3.00 8.43 24.83
C ALA A 152 -3.40 6.94 24.69
N ASP A 153 -3.38 6.24 25.81
CA ASP A 153 -3.82 4.85 25.92
C ASP A 153 -5.25 4.62 25.39
N GLY A 154 -6.15 5.57 25.65
CA GLY A 154 -7.53 5.54 25.14
C GLY A 154 -7.61 5.68 23.62
N GLU A 155 -6.73 6.48 23.00
CA GLU A 155 -6.66 6.63 21.54
C GLU A 155 -6.11 5.35 20.90
N ALA A 156 -5.09 4.74 21.51
CA ALA A 156 -4.55 3.46 21.08
C ALA A 156 -5.60 2.34 21.15
N ASP A 157 -6.40 2.31 22.21
CA ASP A 157 -7.49 1.35 22.38
C ASP A 157 -8.64 1.60 21.38
N ALA A 158 -8.98 2.87 21.11
CA ALA A 158 -9.97 3.22 20.09
C ALA A 158 -9.52 2.80 18.69
N LEU A 159 -8.23 2.97 18.36
CA LEU A 159 -7.65 2.51 17.10
C LEU A 159 -7.72 0.99 16.96
N ALA A 160 -7.35 0.26 18.02
CA ALA A 160 -7.48 -1.19 18.05
C ALA A 160 -8.92 -1.65 17.83
N ASP A 161 -9.89 -0.94 18.40
CA ASP A 161 -11.32 -1.23 18.25
C ASP A 161 -11.85 -0.96 16.85
N ALA A 162 -11.40 0.13 16.22
CA ALA A 162 -11.73 0.45 14.83
C ALA A 162 -11.18 -0.62 13.87
N LEU A 163 -9.91 -1.00 14.04
CA LEU A 163 -9.26 -2.05 13.24
C LEU A 163 -9.94 -3.42 13.43
N ALA A 164 -10.21 -3.82 14.68
CA ALA A 164 -10.88 -5.09 14.94
C ALA A 164 -12.30 -5.13 14.33
N ARG A 165 -13.05 -4.03 14.40
CA ARG A 165 -14.36 -3.90 13.75
C ARG A 165 -14.26 -4.04 12.24
N PHE A 166 -13.27 -3.39 11.63
CA PHE A 166 -13.01 -3.51 10.20
C PHE A 166 -12.70 -4.95 9.79
N TYR A 167 -11.76 -5.61 10.47
CA TYR A 167 -11.37 -6.99 10.12
C TYR A 167 -12.50 -8.01 10.35
N ARG A 168 -13.36 -7.82 11.37
CA ARG A 168 -14.51 -8.72 11.57
C ARG A 168 -15.55 -8.65 10.47
N THR A 169 -15.66 -7.49 9.82
CA THR A 169 -16.74 -7.21 8.87
C THR A 169 -16.27 -7.28 7.41
N THR A 170 -14.96 -7.23 7.15
CA THR A 170 -14.45 -7.21 5.77
C THR A 170 -14.52 -8.58 5.13
N ARG A 171 -14.52 -8.61 3.79
CA ARG A 171 -14.66 -9.83 3.00
C ARG A 171 -13.47 -10.76 3.24
N ARG A 172 -13.76 -12.05 3.44
CA ARG A 172 -12.75 -13.11 3.42
C ARG A 172 -12.36 -13.45 1.98
N ILE A 173 -11.08 -13.60 1.72
CA ILE A 173 -10.54 -14.03 0.43
C ILE A 173 -10.23 -15.52 0.52
N PRO A 174 -10.98 -16.39 -0.17
CA PRO A 174 -10.68 -17.81 -0.22
C PRO A 174 -9.24 -18.03 -0.69
N THR A 175 -8.42 -18.59 0.19
CA THR A 175 -6.99 -18.76 -0.07
C THR A 175 -6.59 -20.16 0.36
N GLN A 176 -6.08 -20.94 -0.60
CA GLN A 176 -5.57 -22.28 -0.30
C GLN A 176 -4.30 -22.18 0.54
N PRO A 177 -4.14 -22.99 1.61
CA PRO A 177 -2.96 -22.95 2.48
C PRO A 177 -1.64 -23.07 1.72
N ALA A 178 -1.56 -23.97 0.74
CA ALA A 178 -0.37 -24.15 -0.10
C ALA A 178 -0.09 -22.93 -0.98
N ALA A 179 -1.12 -22.32 -1.56
CA ALA A 179 -0.98 -21.11 -2.37
C ALA A 179 -0.51 -19.91 -1.52
N TYR A 180 -0.99 -19.80 -0.27
CA TYR A 180 -0.53 -18.75 0.65
C TYR A 180 0.95 -18.89 0.99
N LEU A 181 1.40 -20.11 1.32
CA LEU A 181 2.83 -20.37 1.57
C LEU A 181 3.69 -20.11 0.33
N LYS A 182 3.23 -20.54 -0.86
CA LYS A 182 3.92 -20.30 -2.11
C LYS A 182 4.09 -18.80 -2.36
N ARG A 183 3.04 -18.00 -2.20
CA ARG A 183 3.09 -16.54 -2.38
C ARG A 183 4.12 -15.88 -1.48
N ILE A 184 4.21 -16.31 -0.21
CA ILE A 184 5.23 -15.79 0.72
C ILE A 184 6.63 -16.23 0.28
N GLY A 185 6.81 -17.48 -0.16
CA GLY A 185 8.07 -17.98 -0.71
C GLY A 185 8.53 -17.20 -1.95
N ASP A 186 7.62 -16.96 -2.89
CA ASP A 186 7.86 -16.16 -4.10
C ASP A 186 8.26 -14.72 -3.74
N ALA A 187 7.59 -14.12 -2.74
CA ALA A 187 7.95 -12.79 -2.23
C ALA A 187 9.37 -12.77 -1.64
N LEU A 188 9.77 -13.79 -0.86
CA LEU A 188 11.14 -13.89 -0.35
C LEU A 188 12.18 -14.05 -1.47
N ALA A 189 11.87 -14.84 -2.51
CA ALA A 189 12.74 -14.96 -3.68
C ALA A 189 12.91 -13.62 -4.40
N TYR A 190 11.82 -12.84 -4.53
CA TYR A 190 11.90 -11.51 -5.13
C TYR A 190 12.67 -10.53 -4.24
N HIS A 191 12.48 -10.59 -2.92
CA HIS A 191 13.25 -9.81 -1.94
C HIS A 191 14.73 -10.09 -2.07
N ARG A 192 15.12 -11.37 -2.18
CA ARG A 192 16.51 -11.78 -2.41
C ARG A 192 17.08 -11.15 -3.67
N ARG A 193 16.36 -11.24 -4.80
CA ARG A 193 16.84 -10.73 -6.10
C ARG A 193 17.17 -9.24 -6.04
N VAL A 194 16.28 -8.44 -5.45
CA VAL A 194 16.47 -6.98 -5.40
C VAL A 194 17.46 -6.58 -4.31
N LEU A 195 17.33 -7.10 -3.09
CA LEU A 195 18.15 -6.66 -1.95
C LEU A 195 19.62 -7.10 -2.03
N LEU A 196 19.93 -8.10 -2.87
CA LEU A 196 21.30 -8.55 -3.13
C LEU A 196 21.87 -8.06 -4.47
N GLU A 197 21.17 -7.17 -5.18
CA GLU A 197 21.72 -6.52 -6.37
C GLU A 197 22.95 -5.68 -5.97
N PRO A 198 24.17 -6.04 -6.42
CA PRO A 198 25.40 -5.39 -5.96
C PRO A 198 25.40 -3.88 -6.18
N ARG A 199 24.78 -3.41 -7.26
CA ARG A 199 24.70 -1.98 -7.61
C ARG A 199 23.93 -1.15 -6.56
N LEU A 200 23.09 -1.77 -5.74
CA LEU A 200 22.29 -1.09 -4.72
C LEU A 200 23.01 -0.90 -3.37
N GLY A 201 24.21 -1.47 -3.19
CA GLY A 201 25.08 -1.16 -2.05
C GLY A 201 24.50 -1.47 -0.66
N LEU A 202 23.63 -2.48 -0.55
CA LEU A 202 23.08 -2.94 0.72
C LEU A 202 24.00 -3.99 1.41
N PRO A 203 23.99 -4.10 2.75
CA PRO A 203 24.85 -5.03 3.48
C PRO A 203 24.44 -6.49 3.22
N ALA A 204 25.08 -7.12 2.23
CA ALA A 204 24.71 -8.45 1.72
C ALA A 204 24.68 -9.54 2.80
N GLY A 205 25.62 -9.51 3.76
CA GLY A 205 25.63 -10.46 4.88
C GLY A 205 24.37 -10.39 5.76
N GLN A 206 23.97 -9.16 6.13
CA GLN A 206 22.75 -8.92 6.90
C GLN A 206 21.50 -9.32 6.12
N VAL A 207 21.42 -8.99 4.83
CA VAL A 207 20.31 -9.38 3.95
C VAL A 207 20.20 -10.91 3.86
N ARG A 208 21.31 -11.62 3.63
CA ARG A 208 21.33 -13.09 3.57
C ARG A 208 20.86 -13.71 4.89
N HIS A 209 21.31 -13.20 6.03
CA HIS A 209 20.89 -13.69 7.35
C HIS A 209 19.39 -13.51 7.56
N VAL A 210 18.86 -12.30 7.32
CA VAL A 210 17.42 -12.00 7.45
C VAL A 210 16.56 -12.92 6.60
N LEU A 211 16.95 -13.15 5.33
CA LEU A 211 16.23 -14.03 4.42
C LEU A 211 16.34 -15.50 4.85
N ALA A 212 17.52 -15.95 5.29
CA ALA A 212 17.73 -17.31 5.77
C ALA A 212 16.84 -17.66 6.97
N VAL A 213 16.69 -16.74 7.93
CA VAL A 213 15.79 -16.93 9.08
C VAL A 213 14.33 -17.03 8.63
N GLN A 214 13.88 -16.17 7.70
CA GLN A 214 12.53 -16.24 7.16
C GLN A 214 12.26 -17.55 6.41
N HIS A 215 13.21 -18.03 5.59
CA HIS A 215 13.11 -19.35 4.95
C HIS A 215 13.07 -20.49 5.97
N ARG A 216 13.87 -20.42 7.04
CA ARG A 216 13.82 -21.40 8.13
C ARG A 216 12.46 -21.40 8.82
N PHE A 217 11.86 -20.23 9.05
CA PHE A 217 10.50 -20.14 9.58
C PHE A 217 9.49 -20.82 8.66
N LEU A 218 9.52 -20.56 7.34
CA LEU A 218 8.62 -21.23 6.40
C LEU A 218 8.74 -22.75 6.45
N ARG A 219 9.97 -23.27 6.55
CA ARG A 219 10.20 -24.71 6.64
C ARG A 219 9.72 -25.35 7.95
N VAL A 220 9.99 -24.71 9.08
CA VAL A 220 9.75 -25.30 10.42
C VAL A 220 8.38 -24.94 11.00
N ARG A 221 7.87 -23.75 10.68
CA ARG A 221 6.65 -23.15 11.23
C ARG A 221 5.68 -22.65 10.17
N GLY A 222 5.88 -22.99 8.90
CA GLY A 222 4.95 -22.65 7.80
C GLY A 222 3.52 -23.12 8.08
N GLY A 223 3.34 -24.19 8.85
CA GLY A 223 2.03 -24.65 9.33
C GLY A 223 1.21 -23.55 10.04
N LEU A 224 1.86 -22.59 10.71
CA LEU A 224 1.16 -21.45 11.33
C LEU A 224 0.49 -20.57 10.27
N LEU A 225 1.21 -20.21 9.20
CA LEU A 225 0.69 -19.42 8.08
C LEU A 225 -0.40 -20.18 7.31
N ALA A 226 -0.14 -21.46 7.01
CA ALA A 226 -1.10 -22.35 6.37
C ALA A 226 -2.41 -22.43 7.16
N ALA A 227 -2.32 -22.54 8.49
CA ALA A 227 -3.49 -22.57 9.36
C ALA A 227 -4.25 -21.23 9.40
N ARG A 228 -3.60 -20.08 9.14
CA ARG A 228 -4.31 -18.79 8.98
C ARG A 228 -5.16 -18.82 7.72
N ALA A 229 -4.57 -19.22 6.59
CA ALA A 229 -5.28 -19.34 5.31
C ALA A 229 -6.44 -20.35 5.39
N GLY A 230 -6.19 -21.55 5.93
CA GLY A 230 -7.20 -22.60 6.08
C GLY A 230 -8.38 -22.22 6.99
N ARG A 231 -8.17 -21.31 7.95
CA ARG A 231 -9.22 -20.75 8.82
C ARG A 231 -9.91 -19.52 8.23
N GLY A 232 -9.68 -19.21 6.95
CA GLY A 232 -10.30 -18.07 6.27
C GLY A 232 -9.86 -16.72 6.83
N ARG A 233 -8.62 -16.63 7.34
CA ARG A 233 -8.07 -15.39 7.93
C ARG A 233 -7.36 -14.48 6.94
N ILE A 234 -7.38 -14.81 5.65
CA ILE A 234 -6.95 -13.88 4.60
C ILE A 234 -8.15 -13.02 4.23
N LEU A 235 -8.02 -11.72 4.45
CA LEU A 235 -9.10 -10.76 4.33
C LEU A 235 -8.77 -9.72 3.26
N ASP A 236 -9.81 -9.11 2.66
CA ASP A 236 -9.68 -7.90 1.86
C ASP A 236 -9.47 -6.72 2.82
N ALA A 237 -8.25 -6.56 3.33
CA ALA A 237 -7.92 -5.60 4.38
C ALA A 237 -7.35 -4.30 3.78
N HIS A 238 -6.53 -3.53 4.52
CA HIS A 238 -5.99 -2.27 4.03
C HIS A 238 -4.90 -2.48 2.96
N GLY A 239 -4.04 -3.47 3.17
CA GLY A 239 -2.91 -3.81 2.29
C GLY A 239 -1.64 -2.98 2.54
N ASP A 240 -1.76 -1.81 3.17
CA ASP A 240 -0.66 -0.86 3.41
C ASP A 240 -0.95 0.10 4.59
N LEU A 241 -1.32 -0.47 5.74
CA LEU A 241 -1.75 0.28 6.92
C LEU A 241 -0.56 0.97 7.60
N ARG A 242 -0.37 2.26 7.35
CA ARG A 242 0.71 3.07 7.93
C ARG A 242 0.19 4.21 8.82
N PRO A 243 1.00 4.71 9.77
CA PRO A 243 0.58 5.79 10.67
C PRO A 243 0.09 7.06 9.96
N GLU A 244 0.67 7.45 8.84
CA GLU A 244 0.25 8.64 8.10
C GLU A 244 -1.14 8.49 7.45
N HIS A 245 -1.67 7.27 7.37
CA HIS A 245 -2.99 6.97 6.82
C HIS A 245 -4.10 6.92 7.88
N ILE A 246 -3.74 7.07 9.16
CA ILE A 246 -4.68 6.96 10.28
C ILE A 246 -4.89 8.35 10.85
N TRP A 247 -6.14 8.82 10.87
CA TRP A 247 -6.53 10.10 11.45
C TRP A 247 -7.30 9.90 12.75
N LEU A 248 -6.79 10.48 13.85
CA LEU A 248 -7.20 10.22 15.23
C LEU A 248 -8.34 11.11 15.75
N GLY A 249 -9.34 11.43 14.93
CA GLY A 249 -10.54 12.10 15.46
C GLY A 249 -11.63 11.13 15.91
N PRO A 250 -12.76 11.66 16.42
CA PRO A 250 -13.98 10.88 16.65
C PRO A 250 -14.91 10.99 15.44
N PRO A 251 -15.16 9.92 14.65
CA PRO A 251 -14.52 8.60 14.72
C PRO A 251 -13.14 8.57 14.04
N ILE A 252 -12.34 7.55 14.36
CA ILE A 252 -11.06 7.29 13.69
C ILE A 252 -11.34 7.02 12.21
N LYS A 253 -10.55 7.63 11.35
CA LYS A 253 -10.63 7.45 9.89
C LYS A 253 -9.33 6.88 9.37
N ILE A 254 -9.40 5.90 8.49
CA ILE A 254 -8.23 5.29 7.86
C ILE A 254 -8.38 5.42 6.35
N ILE A 255 -7.40 6.05 5.71
CA ILE A 255 -7.42 6.45 4.29
C ILE A 255 -6.37 5.69 3.48
N ASP A 256 -6.36 5.89 2.17
CA ASP A 256 -5.34 5.35 1.24
C ASP A 256 -5.21 3.82 1.29
N ARG A 257 -6.35 3.14 1.44
CA ARG A 257 -6.48 1.70 1.22
C ARG A 257 -6.12 1.38 -0.21
N LEU A 258 -5.19 0.44 -0.39
CA LEU A 258 -4.55 0.12 -1.67
C LEU A 258 -5.58 -0.21 -2.74
N GLU A 259 -5.80 0.65 -3.73
CA GLU A 259 -6.93 0.53 -4.67
C GLU A 259 -6.67 -0.41 -5.84
N PHE A 260 -5.42 -0.55 -6.24
CA PHE A 260 -5.04 -1.12 -7.53
C PHE A 260 -4.73 -2.63 -7.53
N SER A 261 -4.65 -3.28 -6.38
CA SER A 261 -4.40 -4.72 -6.30
C SER A 261 -5.18 -5.37 -5.17
N ALA A 262 -6.20 -6.14 -5.53
CA ALA A 262 -6.94 -6.97 -4.57
C ALA A 262 -6.04 -8.05 -3.95
N GLU A 263 -5.05 -8.54 -4.68
CA GLU A 263 -4.07 -9.51 -4.17
C GLU A 263 -3.20 -8.90 -3.06
N LEU A 264 -2.73 -7.66 -3.24
CA LEU A 264 -1.94 -6.97 -2.20
C LEU A 264 -2.79 -6.59 -0.98
N ARG A 265 -4.11 -6.39 -1.15
CA ARG A 265 -5.06 -6.24 -0.04
C ARG A 265 -5.43 -7.55 0.64
N ALA A 266 -5.18 -8.71 0.02
CA ALA A 266 -5.47 -10.03 0.58
C ALA A 266 -4.42 -10.42 1.64
N VAL A 267 -4.64 -9.96 2.87
CA VAL A 267 -3.68 -10.10 3.98
C VAL A 267 -4.32 -10.66 5.24
N ASP A 268 -3.50 -11.25 6.10
CA ASP A 268 -3.91 -11.67 7.45
C ASP A 268 -3.97 -10.43 8.37
N PRO A 269 -5.02 -10.22 9.17
CA PRO A 269 -5.05 -9.16 10.18
C PRO A 269 -3.83 -9.15 11.11
N LEU A 270 -3.27 -10.32 11.43
CA LEU A 270 -2.07 -10.41 12.26
C LEU A 270 -0.81 -9.86 11.56
N ASP A 271 -0.76 -9.95 10.23
CA ASP A 271 0.29 -9.36 9.41
C ASP A 271 0.15 -7.85 9.34
N GLU A 272 -1.06 -7.35 9.08
CA GLU A 272 -1.32 -5.91 9.02
C GLU A 272 -1.11 -5.20 10.37
N LEU A 273 -1.52 -5.83 11.48
CA LEU A 273 -1.24 -5.33 12.83
C LEU A 273 0.25 -5.39 13.19
N ALA A 274 0.96 -6.42 12.73
CA ALA A 274 2.41 -6.50 12.90
C ALA A 274 3.14 -5.41 12.09
N PHE A 275 2.62 -5.06 10.90
CA PHE A 275 3.14 -3.97 10.10
C PHE A 275 2.93 -2.61 10.78
N LEU A 276 1.73 -2.33 11.29
CA LEU A 276 1.48 -1.08 12.02
C LEU A 276 2.35 -0.96 13.27
N ASP A 277 2.49 -2.04 14.05
CA ASP A 277 3.38 -2.11 15.22
C ASP A 277 4.86 -1.83 14.84
N LEU A 278 5.33 -2.36 13.70
CA LEU A 278 6.65 -2.07 13.16
C LEU A 278 6.82 -0.58 12.80
N GLU A 279 5.84 0.02 12.11
CA GLU A 279 5.90 1.42 11.71
C GLU A 279 5.82 2.37 12.92
N MET A 280 4.99 2.07 13.91
CA MET A 280 4.92 2.85 15.15
C MET A 280 6.24 2.79 15.93
N GLU A 281 6.88 1.63 15.99
CA GLU A 281 8.21 1.53 16.59
C GLU A 281 9.29 2.31 15.82
N ARG A 282 9.23 2.30 14.48
CA ARG A 282 10.13 3.11 13.65
C ARG A 282 10.01 4.61 13.98
N LEU A 283 8.84 5.05 14.44
CA LEU A 283 8.55 6.41 14.90
C LEU A 283 8.83 6.62 16.39
N GLY A 284 9.45 5.66 17.09
CA GLY A 284 9.78 5.76 18.51
C GLY A 284 8.67 5.32 19.47
N ALA A 285 7.53 4.85 18.96
CA ALA A 285 6.34 4.55 19.75
C ALA A 285 6.08 3.05 19.95
N ALA A 286 7.12 2.28 20.29
CA ALA A 286 7.05 0.82 20.41
C ALA A 286 6.00 0.35 21.44
N ALA A 287 5.88 1.04 22.58
CA ALA A 287 4.91 0.69 23.62
C ALA A 287 3.45 0.86 23.14
N ALA A 288 3.16 1.98 22.48
CA ALA A 288 1.85 2.28 21.90
C ALA A 288 1.51 1.29 20.76
N GLY A 289 2.45 1.00 19.86
CA GLY A 289 2.27 0.00 18.80
C GLY A 289 1.94 -1.38 19.34
N ALA A 290 2.68 -1.81 20.37
CA ALA A 290 2.43 -3.08 21.03
C ALA A 290 1.07 -3.12 21.74
N ARG A 291 0.60 -1.98 22.30
CA ARG A 291 -0.74 -1.86 22.88
C ARG A 291 -1.82 -2.02 21.83
N VAL A 292 -1.77 -1.25 20.74
CA VAL A 292 -2.72 -1.34 19.61
C VAL A 292 -2.81 -2.77 19.10
N ARG A 293 -1.66 -3.41 18.84
CA ARG A 293 -1.60 -4.80 18.39
C ARG A 293 -2.24 -5.76 19.39
N ARG A 294 -1.81 -5.74 20.67
CA ARG A 294 -2.34 -6.67 21.68
C ARG A 294 -3.86 -6.52 21.84
N ARG A 295 -4.33 -5.28 21.89
CA ARG A 295 -5.76 -4.99 22.05
C ARG A 295 -6.56 -5.45 20.83
N ALA A 296 -6.10 -5.16 19.61
CA ALA A 296 -6.78 -5.58 18.39
C ALA A 296 -6.83 -7.11 18.27
N VAL A 297 -5.71 -7.81 18.53
CA VAL A 297 -5.65 -9.28 18.53
C VAL A 297 -6.63 -9.88 19.54
N ALA A 298 -6.70 -9.33 20.77
CA ALA A 298 -7.65 -9.76 21.77
C ALA A 298 -9.11 -9.54 21.32
N ARG A 299 -9.43 -8.39 20.73
CA ARG A 299 -10.78 -8.08 20.19
C ARG A 299 -11.18 -8.96 19.01
N LEU A 300 -10.21 -9.54 18.30
CA LEU A 300 -10.45 -10.51 17.23
C LEU A 300 -10.65 -11.93 17.77
N GLY A 301 -10.46 -12.17 19.09
CA GLY A 301 -10.47 -13.50 19.68
C GLY A 301 -9.32 -14.37 19.18
N GLU A 302 -8.23 -13.75 18.74
CA GLU A 302 -7.09 -14.43 18.14
C GLU A 302 -5.99 -14.70 19.16
N ARG A 303 -5.25 -15.79 18.97
CA ARG A 303 -3.99 -16.05 19.66
C ARG A 303 -2.88 -16.04 18.64
N ALA A 304 -1.99 -15.06 18.74
CA ALA A 304 -0.83 -14.94 17.86
C ALA A 304 0.38 -15.60 18.53
N ALA A 305 0.88 -16.69 17.94
CA ALA A 305 2.16 -17.25 18.33
C ALA A 305 3.25 -16.17 18.19
N PRO A 306 4.12 -15.96 19.20
CA PRO A 306 5.16 -14.93 19.13
C PRO A 306 6.05 -15.03 17.89
N GLU A 307 6.33 -16.25 17.43
CA GLU A 307 7.14 -16.54 16.25
C GLU A 307 6.44 -16.07 14.97
N LEU A 308 5.10 -16.21 14.90
CA LEU A 308 4.32 -15.73 13.75
C LEU A 308 4.34 -14.21 13.67
N HIS A 309 4.18 -13.53 14.81
CA HIS A 309 4.28 -12.08 14.89
C HIS A 309 5.66 -11.56 14.46
N LEU A 310 6.74 -12.15 15.00
CA LEU A 310 8.11 -11.81 14.61
C LEU A 310 8.38 -12.09 13.13
N PHE A 311 7.84 -13.16 12.58
CA PHE A 311 7.92 -13.44 11.14
C PHE A 311 7.25 -12.33 10.32
N TYR A 312 6.00 -11.96 10.63
CA TYR A 312 5.30 -10.90 9.90
C TYR A 312 6.04 -9.57 9.97
N ARG A 313 6.52 -9.18 11.16
CA ARG A 313 7.33 -7.95 11.31
C ARG A 313 8.61 -8.00 10.47
N CYS A 314 9.37 -9.09 10.55
CA CYS A 314 10.59 -9.29 9.77
C CYS A 314 10.31 -9.25 8.26
N HIS A 315 9.23 -9.90 7.82
CA HIS A 315 8.80 -9.93 6.43
C HIS A 315 8.41 -8.54 5.92
N ARG A 316 7.63 -7.79 6.69
CA ARG A 316 7.22 -6.42 6.35
C ARG A 316 8.39 -5.45 6.36
N ALA A 317 9.30 -5.55 7.32
CA ALA A 317 10.54 -4.76 7.33
C ALA A 317 11.40 -5.07 6.08
N THR A 318 11.52 -6.35 5.70
CA THR A 318 12.23 -6.75 4.46
C THR A 318 11.55 -6.19 3.20
N LEU A 319 10.21 -6.24 3.14
CA LEU A 319 9.42 -5.65 2.07
C LEU A 319 9.66 -4.15 1.96
N ARG A 320 9.60 -3.41 3.08
CA ARG A 320 9.82 -1.96 3.11
C ARG A 320 11.25 -1.58 2.71
N ALA A 321 12.25 -2.37 3.13
CA ALA A 321 13.62 -2.19 2.67
C ALA A 321 13.73 -2.36 1.15
N ARG A 322 13.10 -3.39 0.59
CA ARG A 322 13.08 -3.62 -0.85
C ARG A 322 12.41 -2.48 -1.59
N LEU A 323 11.21 -2.07 -1.15
CA LEU A 323 10.46 -1.00 -1.79
C LEU A 323 11.23 0.33 -1.75
N ALA A 324 11.88 0.64 -0.63
CA ALA A 324 12.73 1.81 -0.53
C ALA A 324 13.86 1.76 -1.57
N ILE A 325 14.68 0.70 -1.57
CA ILE A 325 15.85 0.65 -2.47
C ILE A 325 15.47 0.52 -3.94
N ALA A 326 14.31 -0.06 -4.27
CA ALA A 326 13.84 -0.24 -5.63
C ALA A 326 13.56 1.08 -6.37
N HIS A 327 13.36 2.20 -5.65
CA HIS A 327 13.25 3.51 -6.30
C HIS A 327 14.50 3.84 -7.11
N LEU A 328 15.69 3.38 -6.71
CA LEU A 328 16.94 3.58 -7.46
C LEU A 328 17.00 2.81 -8.79
N LEU A 329 16.04 1.92 -9.05
CA LEU A 329 15.89 1.23 -10.33
C LEU A 329 14.98 1.99 -11.30
N GLU A 330 14.32 3.05 -10.85
CA GLU A 330 13.55 3.94 -11.71
C GLU A 330 14.49 4.76 -12.60
N PRO A 331 14.09 5.14 -13.82
CA PRO A 331 14.93 5.97 -14.69
C PRO A 331 15.30 7.33 -14.06
N ASN A 332 14.37 7.91 -13.29
CA ASN A 332 14.53 9.22 -12.65
C ASN A 332 14.09 9.12 -11.17
N PRO A 333 14.91 8.53 -10.29
CA PRO A 333 14.57 8.35 -8.88
C PRO A 333 14.40 9.71 -8.19
N ARG A 334 13.27 9.92 -7.52
CA ARG A 334 13.06 11.11 -6.67
C ARG A 334 13.91 10.99 -5.40
N THR A 335 14.64 12.02 -4.99
CA THR A 335 15.43 12.01 -3.72
C THR A 335 16.30 10.75 -3.56
N PRO A 336 17.17 10.41 -4.52
CA PRO A 336 17.92 9.15 -4.54
C PRO A 336 18.75 8.91 -3.26
N GLU A 337 19.24 9.96 -2.62
CA GLU A 337 20.00 9.94 -1.38
C GLU A 337 19.21 9.41 -0.17
N LYS A 338 17.88 9.56 -0.18
CA LYS A 338 17.00 9.12 0.91
C LYS A 338 16.86 7.60 0.96
N TRP A 339 16.79 6.95 -0.21
CA TRP A 339 16.36 5.55 -0.32
C TRP A 339 17.30 4.54 0.32
N PRO A 340 18.65 4.63 0.15
CA PRO A 340 19.57 3.74 0.83
C PRO A 340 19.48 3.84 2.36
N ARG A 341 19.33 5.06 2.90
CA ARG A 341 19.18 5.29 4.34
C ARG A 341 17.91 4.64 4.87
N GLN A 342 16.78 4.84 4.18
CA GLN A 342 15.51 4.24 4.54
C GLN A 342 15.56 2.70 4.44
N ALA A 343 16.15 2.15 3.37
CA ALA A 343 16.32 0.72 3.20
C ALA A 343 17.16 0.08 4.33
N ARG A 344 18.27 0.73 4.70
CA ARG A 344 19.12 0.29 5.82
C ARG A 344 18.39 0.35 7.17
N ALA A 345 17.60 1.38 7.43
CA ALA A 345 16.79 1.48 8.65
C ALA A 345 15.80 0.31 8.78
N TYR A 346 15.10 -0.03 7.70
CA TYR A 346 14.20 -1.19 7.69
C TYR A 346 14.95 -2.52 7.79
N LEU A 347 16.12 -2.66 7.16
CA LEU A 347 16.96 -3.86 7.31
C LEU A 347 17.45 -4.04 8.75
N ALA A 348 17.71 -2.95 9.49
CA ALA A 348 18.09 -3.02 10.90
C ALA A 348 16.95 -3.58 11.76
N LEU A 349 15.72 -3.12 11.54
CA LEU A 349 14.52 -3.66 12.19
C LEU A 349 14.33 -5.14 11.83
N ALA A 350 14.42 -5.49 10.54
CA ALA A 350 14.31 -6.87 10.07
C ALA A 350 15.37 -7.78 10.70
N ALA A 351 16.63 -7.31 10.82
CA ALA A 351 17.72 -8.07 11.42
C ALA A 351 17.51 -8.30 12.92
N ARG A 352 16.97 -7.31 13.65
CA ARG A 352 16.65 -7.47 15.06
C ARG A 352 15.53 -8.50 15.26
N ASP A 353 14.47 -8.42 14.47
CA ASP A 353 13.34 -9.35 14.56
C ASP A 353 13.76 -10.76 14.09
N ALA A 354 14.64 -10.88 13.08
CA ALA A 354 15.25 -12.13 12.66
C ALA A 354 16.08 -12.79 13.78
N ARG A 355 16.91 -12.03 14.53
CA ARG A 355 17.65 -12.59 15.67
C ARG A 355 16.74 -13.13 16.77
N GLN A 356 15.63 -12.43 17.06
CA GLN A 356 14.64 -12.90 18.03
C GLN A 356 13.92 -14.16 17.54
N LEU A 357 13.51 -14.15 16.28
CA LEU A 357 12.84 -15.28 15.64
C LEU A 357 13.74 -16.51 15.60
N GLU A 358 15.02 -16.34 15.25
CA GLU A 358 15.98 -17.43 15.19
C GLU A 358 16.15 -18.12 16.54
N ARG A 359 16.25 -17.35 17.65
CA ARG A 359 16.33 -17.92 19.00
C ARG A 359 15.11 -18.80 19.30
N ARG A 360 13.90 -18.32 18.97
CA ARG A 360 12.66 -19.08 19.17
C ARG A 360 12.53 -20.31 18.27
N LEU A 361 13.14 -20.28 17.08
CA LEU A 361 13.19 -21.43 16.18
C LEU A 361 14.26 -22.47 16.58
N ARG A 362 15.15 -22.16 17.52
CA ARG A 362 16.14 -23.10 18.10
C ARG A 362 15.59 -23.80 19.34
N THR A 363 14.73 -23.14 20.12
CA THR A 363 14.09 -23.75 21.28
C THR A 363 13.07 -24.82 20.82
N PRO A 364 13.18 -26.08 21.26
CA PRO A 364 12.16 -27.09 20.99
C PRO A 364 10.80 -26.63 21.52
N SER A 365 9.74 -26.75 20.73
CA SER A 365 8.38 -26.55 21.25
C SER A 365 8.02 -27.74 22.13
N GLY A 366 8.26 -27.62 23.43
CA GLY A 366 7.90 -28.65 24.41
C GLY A 366 8.82 -28.63 25.61
N ARG A 367 8.54 -27.73 26.56
CA ARG A 367 8.65 -27.99 27.99
C ARG A 367 7.42 -27.40 28.65
#